data_AF-A0A7Z1S5W6-F1
#
_entry.id   AF-A0A7Z1S5W6-F1
#
_cell.length_a   1.000
_cell.length_b   1.000
_cell.length_c   1.000
_cell.angle_alpha   90.00
_cell.angle_beta   90.00
_cell.angle_gamma   90.00
#
_symmetry.space_group_name_H-M   'P 1'
#
loop_
_entity.id
_entity.type
_entity.pdbx_description
1 polymer ?
#
loop_
_entity_poly.entity_id
_entity_poly.type
_entity_poly.pdbx_seq_one_letter_code
_entity_poly.pdbx_strand_id
1 'polypeptide(L)' 'TNALDKEISGGTKTETAAAVGKLVAERAAEKGIKKVVFDRGGYLYHGRVQALAEAARENGLEF' A
#
# COMPACT_ATOMS: atom_id res chain seq x y z
N THR A 1 8.28 -15.04 2.87
CA THR A 1 7.61 -15.23 1.57
C THR A 1 7.22 -13.85 1.04
N ASN A 2 8.12 -13.20 0.29
CA ASN A 2 7.89 -11.83 -0.20
C ASN A 2 6.84 -11.83 -1.31
N ALA A 3 5.77 -11.06 -1.12
CA ALA A 3 4.60 -10.99 -2.00
C ALA A 3 4.82 -10.13 -3.28
N LEU A 4 6.06 -9.91 -3.70
CA LEU A 4 6.39 -8.98 -4.79
C LEU A 4 6.39 -9.62 -6.19
N ASP A 5 6.37 -10.94 -6.32
CA ASP A 5 6.84 -11.56 -7.57
C ASP A 5 5.78 -11.97 -8.61
N LYS A 6 4.46 -11.88 -8.36
CA LYS A 6 3.49 -12.51 -9.30
C LYS A 6 2.44 -11.65 -9.99
N GLU A 7 2.09 -10.46 -9.49
CA GLU A 7 0.99 -9.67 -10.09
C GLU A 7 1.35 -8.20 -10.41
N ILE A 8 2.49 -7.70 -9.94
CA ILE A 8 2.86 -6.28 -10.09
C ILE A 8 4.15 -6.17 -10.93
N SER A 9 4.17 -6.83 -12.08
CA SER A 9 5.30 -6.81 -13.02
C SER A 9 4.98 -5.89 -14.20
N GLY A 10 5.23 -4.58 -14.03
CA GLY A 10 5.11 -3.59 -15.10
C GLY A 10 4.79 -2.19 -14.55
N GLY A 11 5.74 -1.26 -14.66
CA GLY A 11 5.57 0.13 -14.21
C GLY A 11 6.77 0.69 -13.43
N THR A 12 6.71 1.99 -13.14
CA THR A 12 7.63 2.69 -12.26
C THR A 12 7.47 2.24 -10.80
N LYS A 13 8.51 2.40 -9.99
CA LYS A 13 8.51 1.97 -8.57
C LYS A 13 7.38 2.58 -7.73
N THR A 14 6.84 3.73 -8.15
CA THR A 14 5.71 4.43 -7.53
C THR A 14 4.38 3.79 -7.91
N GLU A 15 4.19 3.40 -9.17
CA GLU A 15 2.99 2.68 -9.63
C GLU A 15 2.89 1.31 -8.96
N THR A 16 4.01 0.60 -8.85
CA THR A 16 4.07 -0.65 -8.08
C THR A 16 3.68 -0.43 -6.62
N ALA A 17 4.15 0.66 -6.00
CA ALA A 17 3.85 0.97 -4.61
C ALA A 17 2.36 1.29 -4.39
N ALA A 18 1.74 2.02 -5.33
CA ALA A 18 0.31 2.29 -5.32
C ALA A 18 -0.52 0.99 -5.47
N ALA A 19 -0.13 0.11 -6.40
CA ALA A 19 -0.79 -1.19 -6.58
C ALA A 19 -0.72 -2.06 -5.31
N VAL A 20 0.42 -2.07 -4.62
CA VAL A 20 0.57 -2.74 -3.32
C VAL A 20 -0.36 -2.11 -2.27
N GLY A 21 -0.41 -0.77 -2.18
CA GLY A 21 -1.26 -0.06 -1.23
C GLY A 21 -2.74 -0.41 -1.39
N LYS A 22 -3.21 -0.45 -2.63
CA LYS A 22 -4.57 -0.89 -2.98
C LYS A 22 -4.84 -2.33 -2.53
N LEU A 23 -3.98 -3.27 -2.90
CA LEU A 23 -4.14 -4.69 -2.53
C LEU A 23 -4.15 -4.91 -1.01
N VAL A 24 -3.35 -4.15 -0.28
CA VAL A 24 -3.33 -4.22 1.20
C VAL A 24 -4.64 -3.72 1.77
N ALA A 25 -5.18 -2.61 1.26
CA ALA A 25 -6.46 -2.07 1.71
C ALA A 25 -7.62 -3.01 1.41
N GLU A 26 -7.68 -3.57 0.20
CA GLU A 26 -8.71 -4.57 -0.16
C GLU A 26 -8.67 -5.79 0.77
N ARG A 27 -7.49 -6.37 0.98
CA ARG A 27 -7.32 -7.52 1.89
C ARG A 27 -7.62 -7.18 3.36
N ALA A 28 -7.37 -5.94 3.77
CA ALA A 28 -7.71 -5.48 5.11
C ALA A 28 -9.22 -5.29 5.27
N ALA A 29 -9.88 -4.72 4.26
CA ALA A 29 -11.33 -4.55 4.22
C ALA A 29 -12.06 -5.90 4.22
N GLU A 30 -11.57 -6.91 3.49
CA GLU A 30 -12.08 -8.29 3.53
C GLU A 30 -12.03 -8.90 4.94
N LYS A 31 -11.05 -8.48 5.76
CA LYS A 31 -10.91 -8.90 7.15
C LYS A 31 -11.64 -7.98 8.14
N GLY A 32 -12.37 -6.97 7.66
CA GLY A 32 -13.07 -5.99 8.49
C GLY A 32 -12.15 -5.00 9.21
N ILE A 33 -10.90 -4.86 8.78
CA ILE A 33 -9.92 -3.95 9.36
C ILE A 33 -9.98 -2.61 8.63
N LYS A 34 -10.35 -1.54 9.34
CA LYS A 34 -10.44 -0.18 8.79
C LYS A 34 -9.41 0.78 9.37
N LYS A 35 -9.22 0.76 10.69
CA LYS A 35 -8.29 1.67 11.38
C LYS A 35 -6.95 0.99 11.58
N VAL A 36 -5.89 1.55 11.01
CA VAL A 36 -4.53 1.03 11.12
C VAL A 36 -3.57 2.17 11.45
N VAL A 37 -2.31 1.84 11.74
CA VAL A 37 -1.23 2.82 11.87
C VAL A 37 -0.25 2.56 10.75
N PHE A 38 0.03 3.59 9.95
CA PHE A 38 1.02 3.50 8.89
C PHE A 38 2.42 3.82 9.41
N ASP A 39 3.20 2.78 9.64
CA ASP A 39 4.61 2.92 10.01
C ASP A 39 5.48 3.12 8.75
N ARG A 40 6.22 4.23 8.74
CA ARG A 40 7.13 4.59 7.65
C ARG A 40 8.50 3.93 7.79
N GLY A 41 8.78 3.19 8.88
CA GLY A 41 10.02 2.45 9.07
C GLY A 41 11.30 3.30 9.02
N GLY A 42 11.20 4.59 9.34
CA GLY A 42 12.31 5.56 9.26
C GLY A 42 12.52 6.19 7.88
N TYR A 43 11.73 5.83 6.86
CA TYR A 43 11.78 6.47 5.54
C TYR A 43 11.00 7.79 5.51
N LEU A 44 11.46 8.74 4.70
CA LEU A 44 10.73 9.97 4.44
C LEU A 44 9.40 9.66 3.74
N TYR A 45 8.36 10.41 4.09
CA TYR A 45 7.07 10.33 3.42
C TYR A 45 7.16 11.02 2.07
N HIS A 46 7.70 10.30 1.09
CA HIS A 46 7.92 10.80 -0.26
C HIS A 46 7.94 9.63 -1.26
N GLY A 47 7.63 9.93 -2.52
CA GLY A 47 7.73 9.00 -3.65
C GLY A 47 6.94 7.72 -3.39
N ARG A 48 7.65 6.60 -3.23
CA ARG A 48 7.05 5.26 -3.06
C ARG A 48 6.25 5.12 -1.76
N VAL A 49 6.74 5.68 -0.66
CA VAL A 49 6.09 5.57 0.65
C VAL A 49 4.77 6.34 0.64
N GLN A 50 4.79 7.53 0.03
CA GLN A 50 3.60 8.35 -0.18
C GLN A 50 2.60 7.66 -1.11
N ALA A 51 3.04 7.16 -2.27
CA ALA A 51 2.16 6.49 -3.23
C ALA A 51 1.46 5.25 -2.65
N LEU A 52 2.16 4.47 -1.82
CA LEU A 52 1.57 3.33 -1.13
C LEU A 52 0.52 3.77 -0.10
N ALA A 53 0.83 4.81 0.68
CA ALA A 53 -0.07 5.32 1.72
C ALA A 53 -1.34 5.94 1.13
N GLU A 54 -1.22 6.74 0.07
CA GLU A 54 -2.35 7.34 -0.62
C GLU A 54 -3.26 6.27 -1.22
N ALA A 55 -2.69 5.30 -1.94
CA ALA A 55 -3.48 4.20 -2.51
C ALA A 55 -4.17 3.36 -1.41
N ALA A 56 -3.53 3.12 -0.28
CA ALA A 56 -4.16 2.42 0.84
C ALA A 56 -5.34 3.20 1.42
N ARG A 57 -5.21 4.53 1.55
CA ARG A 57 -6.28 5.41 2.07
C ARG A 57 -7.49 5.47 1.13
N GLU A 58 -7.24 5.67 -0.16
CA GLU A 58 -8.31 5.74 -1.17
C GLU A 58 -9.14 4.45 -1.24
N ASN A 59 -8.54 3.31 -0.90
CA ASN A 59 -9.20 2.00 -0.88
C ASN A 59 -9.75 1.61 0.51
N GLY A 60 -9.87 2.57 1.43
CA GLY A 60 -10.70 2.43 2.64
C GLY A 60 -9.97 2.13 3.94
N LEU A 61 -8.63 2.19 3.95
CA LEU A 61 -7.87 2.19 5.20
C LEU A 61 -7.79 3.60 5.80
N GLU A 62 -8.08 3.72 7.08
CA GLU A 62 -8.02 4.95 7.87
C GLU A 62 -6.75 4.94 8.73
N PHE A 63 -5.83 5.88 8.47
CA PHE A 63 -4.59 6.10 9.22
C PHE A 63 -3.96 7.46 8.92
#